data_AF-A1ZYQ8-F1
#
_entry.id   AF-A1ZYQ8-F1
#
_cell.length_a   1.000
_cell.length_b   1.000
_cell.length_c   1.000
_cell.angle_alpha   90.00
_cell.angle_beta   90.00
_cell.angle_gamma   90.00
#
_symmetry.space_group_name_H-M   'P 1'
#
loop_
_entity.id
_entity.type
_entity.pdbx_description
1 polymer ?
#
loop_
_entity_poly.entity_id
_entity_poly.type
_entity_poly.pdbx_seq_one_letter_code
_entity_poly.pdbx_strand_id
1 'polypeptide(L)' 'MKKTMHNPAPIKIPLACKIWGHKWQGDSLKRRCTRCGKTQVSRYSVEGWVDV' A
#
# COMPACT_ATOMS: atom_id res chain seq x y z
N MET A 1 9.41 -33.58 -9.74
CA MET A 1 9.63 -32.20 -10.21
C MET A 1 8.84 -31.26 -9.30
N LYS A 2 9.51 -30.48 -8.44
CA LYS A 2 8.85 -29.64 -7.43
C LYS A 2 8.42 -28.32 -8.08
N LYS A 3 7.11 -28.04 -8.13
CA LYS A 3 6.55 -26.73 -8.47
C LYS A 3 7.05 -25.73 -7.43
N THR A 4 7.94 -24.82 -7.83
CA THR A 4 8.21 -23.60 -7.08
C THR A 4 7.02 -22.68 -7.26
N MET A 5 6.00 -22.86 -6.41
CA MET A 5 5.02 -21.80 -6.15
C MET A 5 5.82 -20.59 -5.68
N HIS A 6 5.87 -19.56 -6.51
CA HIS A 6 6.33 -18.25 -6.09
C HIS A 6 5.37 -17.81 -4.98
N ASN A 7 5.83 -17.96 -3.75
CA ASN A 7 5.19 -17.43 -2.56
C ASN A 7 4.94 -15.94 -2.86
N PRO A 8 3.68 -15.46 -2.91
CA PRO A 8 3.47 -14.03 -3.08
C PRO A 8 4.07 -13.40 -1.83
N ALA A 9 5.22 -12.74 -1.99
CA ALA A 9 5.74 -11.89 -0.93
C ALA A 9 4.55 -11.05 -0.46
N PRO A 10 4.22 -11.01 0.85
CA PRO A 10 3.10 -10.21 1.31
C PRO A 10 3.40 -8.81 0.82
N ILE A 11 2.61 -8.35 -0.14
CA ILE A 11 2.75 -7.03 -0.68
C ILE A 11 2.62 -6.15 0.56
N LYS A 12 3.71 -5.46 0.95
CA LYS A 12 3.77 -4.65 2.16
C LYS A 12 2.97 -3.37 1.94
N ILE A 13 1.73 -3.52 1.50
CA ILE A 13 0.90 -2.40 1.12
C ILE A 13 0.46 -1.74 2.43
N PRO A 14 0.52 -0.41 2.52
CA PRO A 14 -0.19 0.35 3.54
C PRO A 14 -1.72 0.10 3.58
N LEU A 15 -2.26 -0.82 2.74
CA LEU A 15 -3.63 -1.34 2.75
C LEU A 15 -4.13 -1.71 4.14
N ALA A 16 -3.29 -2.20 5.05
CA ALA A 16 -3.76 -2.53 6.40
C ALA A 16 -4.45 -1.34 7.08
N CYS A 17 -3.93 -0.12 6.90
CA CYS A 17 -4.53 1.09 7.48
C CYS A 17 -5.82 1.49 6.75
N LYS A 18 -5.96 1.18 5.45
CA LYS A 18 -7.20 1.36 4.69
C LYS A 18 -8.26 0.34 5.10
N ILE A 19 -7.88 -0.93 5.24
CA ILE A 19 -8.74 -2.04 5.66
C ILE A 19 -9.27 -1.81 7.08
N TRP A 20 -8.44 -1.30 7.98
CA TRP A 20 -8.84 -0.97 9.35
C TRP A 20 -9.59 0.37 9.48
N GLY A 21 -9.86 1.07 8.38
CA GLY A 21 -10.62 2.32 8.40
C GLY A 21 -9.89 3.47 9.12
N HIS A 22 -8.55 3.44 9.17
CA HIS A 22 -7.80 4.54 9.78
C HIS A 22 -7.96 5.84 8.98
N LYS A 23 -7.95 6.97 9.70
CA LYS A 23 -7.94 8.29 9.06
C LYS A 23 -6.57 8.57 8.45
N TRP A 24 -6.61 9.22 7.29
CA TRP A 24 -5.43 9.62 6.54
C TRP A 24 -5.39 11.14 6.45
N GLN A 25 -4.19 11.69 6.57
CA GLN A 25 -3.91 13.12 6.43
C GLN A 25 -2.94 13.34 5.27
N GLY A 26 -3.23 14.33 4.42
CA GLY A 26 -2.44 14.64 3.22
C GLY A 26 -3.31 14.64 1.97
N ASP A 27 -2.66 14.52 0.82
CA ASP A 27 -3.29 14.57 -0.49
C ASP A 27 -3.34 13.19 -1.17
N SER A 28 -3.86 13.17 -2.40
CA SER A 28 -4.05 11.96 -3.21
C SER A 28 -2.74 11.27 -3.62
N LEU A 29 -1.62 12.01 -3.66
CA LEU A 29 -0.30 11.49 -4.01
C LEU A 29 0.50 11.07 -2.78
N LYS A 30 0.30 11.73 -1.64
CA LYS A 30 1.01 11.41 -0.41
C LYS A 30 0.11 11.62 0.81
N ARG A 31 -0.16 10.52 1.51
CA ARG A 31 -0.98 10.52 2.71
C ARG A 31 -0.31 9.77 3.86
N ARG A 32 -0.52 10.25 5.08
CA ARG A 32 -0.01 9.67 6.32
C ARG A 32 -1.16 9.22 7.20
N CYS A 33 -1.08 7.99 7.70
CA CYS A 33 -2.05 7.44 8.64
C CYS A 33 -1.91 8.17 9.98
N THR A 34 -2.99 8.76 10.47
CA THR A 34 -2.98 9.53 11.73
C THR A 34 -2.86 8.63 12.97
N ARG A 35 -3.13 7.32 12.83
CA ARG A 35 -3.08 6.34 13.92
C ARG A 35 -1.69 5.72 14.11
N CYS A 36 -1.05 5.26 13.04
CA CYS A 36 0.24 4.54 13.11
C CYS A 36 1.42 5.29 12.49
N GLY A 37 1.18 6.48 11.92
CA GLY A 37 2.22 7.33 11.34
C GLY A 37 2.81 6.85 10.02
N LYS A 38 2.36 5.69 9.48
CA LYS A 38 2.80 5.16 8.19
C LYS A 38 2.41 6.10 7.05
N THR A 39 3.32 6.27 6.09
CA THR A 39 3.11 7.06 4.89
C THR A 39 2.79 6.12 3.73
N GLN A 40 1.80 6.49 2.94
CA GLN A 40 1.42 5.85 1.70
C GLN A 40 1.63 6.86 0.58
N VAL A 41 2.29 6.42 -0.50
CA VAL A 41 2.61 7.27 -1.64
C VAL A 41 1.98 6.66 -2.89
N SER A 42 1.27 7.47 -3.66
CA SER A 42 0.77 7.08 -4.97
C SER A 42 1.85 7.34 -6.01
N ARG A 43 2.19 6.31 -6.79
CA ARG A 43 3.10 6.41 -7.92
C ARG A 43 2.36 6.06 -9.20
N TYR A 44 2.65 6.78 -10.27
CA TYR A 44 2.15 6.40 -11.58
C TYR A 44 3.01 5.26 -12.13
N SER A 45 2.38 4.12 -12.42
CA SER A 45 2.97 2.98 -13.12
C SER A 45 2.49 2.95 -14.57
N VAL A 46 3.05 2.04 -15.36
CA VAL A 46 2.65 1.84 -16.77
C VAL A 46 1.15 1.52 -16.91
N GLU A 47 0.53 0.95 -15.88
CA GLU A 47 -0.87 0.51 -15.87
C GLU A 47 -1.80 1.45 -15.09
N GLY A 48 -1.28 2.54 -14.50
CA GLY A 48 -2.06 3.54 -13.78
C GLY A 48 -1.49 3.92 -12.41
N TRP A 49 -2.29 4.60 -11.59
CA TRP A 49 -1.88 5.02 -10.24
C TRP A 49 -1.91 3.85 -9.27
N VAL A 50 -0.77 3.58 -8.62
CA VAL A 50 -0.61 2.53 -7.61
C VAL A 50 -0.16 3.12 -6.28
N ASP A 51 -0.78 2.66 -5.21
CA ASP A 51 -0.40 2.99 -3.84
C ASP A 51 0.74 2.07 -3.37
N VAL A 52 1.85 2.67 -2.90
CA VAL A 52 3.01 1.97 -2.32
C VAL A 52 3.29 2.38 -0.88
#